data_AF-A0ABD1CBL3-F1
#
_entry.id   AF-A0ABD1CBL3-F1
#
_cell.length_a   1.000
_cell.length_b   1.000
_cell.length_c   1.000
_cell.angle_alpha   90.00
_cell.angle_beta   90.00
_cell.angle_gamma   90.00
#
_symmetry.space_group_name_H-M   'P 1'
#
loop_
_entity.id
_entity.type
_entity.pdbx_description
1 polymer ?
#
loop_
_entity_poly.entity_id
_entity_poly.type
_entity_poly.pdbx_seq_one_letter_code
_entity_poly.pdbx_strand_id
1 'polypeptide(L)' 'MERTLQNLRRALAGEIGMDAVLDGIGGALFNGLLPDDWRNLAPATCKQLGDWIEHLLVG' A
#
# COMPACT_ATOMS: atom_id res chain seq x y z
N MET A 1 4.62 3.76 -5.49
CA MET A 1 4.29 2.99 -4.28
C MET A 1 4.27 3.87 -3.04
N GLU A 2 5.36 4.59 -2.71
CA GLU A 2 5.44 5.47 -1.53
C GLU A 2 4.30 6.51 -1.45
N ARG A 3 3.93 7.10 -2.60
CA ARG A 3 2.89 8.14 -2.66
C ARG A 3 1.49 7.61 -2.35
N THR A 4 1.16 6.41 -2.83
CA THR A 4 -0.12 5.75 -2.56
C THR A 4 -0.22 5.34 -1.09
N LEU A 5 0.90 4.94 -0.48
CA LEU A 5 0.94 4.63 0.95
C LEU A 5 0.84 5.87 1.83
N GLN A 6 1.56 6.94 1.49
CA GLN A 6 1.41 8.23 2.18
C GLN A 6 -0.03 8.71 2.08
N ASN A 7 -0.65 8.57 0.91
CA ASN A 7 -2.07 8.87 0.74
C ASN A 7 -2.94 7.97 1.64
N LEU A 8 -2.69 6.66 1.72
CA LEU A 8 -3.42 5.77 2.62
C LEU A 8 -3.29 6.18 4.08
N ARG A 9 -2.07 6.52 4.54
CA ARG A 9 -1.81 6.96 5.91
C ARG A 9 -2.53 8.27 6.23
N ARG A 10 -2.52 9.21 5.28
CA ARG A 10 -3.23 10.49 5.38
C ARG A 10 -4.75 10.30 5.33
N ALA A 11 -5.25 9.36 4.53
CA ALA A 11 -6.67 9.04 4.45
C ALA A 11 -7.17 8.40 5.75
N LEU A 12 -6.40 7.48 6.33
CA LEU A 12 -6.66 6.90 7.65
C LEU A 12 -6.59 7.95 8.78
N ALA A 13 -5.72 8.95 8.65
CA ALA A 13 -5.66 10.10 9.56
C ALA A 13 -6.80 11.12 9.32
N GLY A 14 -7.62 10.94 8.28
CA GLY A 14 -8.69 11.87 7.90
C GLY A 14 -8.21 13.15 7.20
N GLU A 15 -6.94 13.23 6.80
CA GLU A 15 -6.36 14.37 6.07
C GLU A 15 -6.79 14.42 4.60
N ILE A 16 -7.04 13.25 3.98
CA ILE A 16 -7.51 13.15 2.59
C ILE A 16 -8.69 12.19 2.50
N GLY A 17 -9.46 12.28 1.41
CA GLY A 17 -10.53 11.33 1.12
C GLY A 17 -9.97 9.95 0.79
N MET A 18 -10.63 8.90 1.30
CA MET A 18 -10.32 7.51 0.97
C MET A 18 -10.98 7.16 -0.36
N ASP A 19 -10.19 6.95 -1.41
CA ASP A 19 -10.67 6.45 -2.70
C ASP A 19 -10.76 4.92 -2.70
N ALA A 20 -11.52 4.34 -3.65
CA ALA A 20 -11.67 2.89 -3.79
C ALA A 20 -10.34 2.14 -3.94
N VAL A 21 -9.33 2.78 -4.53
CA VAL A 21 -7.97 2.24 -4.64
C VAL A 21 -7.29 2.15 -3.27
N LEU A 22 -7.39 3.20 -2.44
CA LEU A 22 -6.82 3.21 -1.09
C LEU A 22 -7.51 2.19 -0.18
N ASP A 23 -8.84 2.07 -0.29
CA ASP A 23 -9.61 1.05 0.42
C ASP A 23 -9.16 -0.38 0.07
N GLY A 24 -9.04 -0.69 -1.23
CA GLY A 24 -8.55 -1.99 -1.70
C GLY A 24 -7.12 -2.29 -1.26
N ILE A 25 -6.25 -1.28 -1.26
CA ILE A 25 -4.86 -1.40 -0.77
C ILE A 25 -4.84 -1.64 0.74
N GLY A 26 -5.61 -0.89 1.52
CA GLY A 26 -5.69 -1.02 2.97
C GLY A 26 -6.22 -2.40 3.39
N GLY A 27 -7.27 -2.88 2.71
CA GLY A 27 -7.81 -4.22 2.92
C GLY A 27 -6.81 -5.33 2.56
N ALA A 28 -6.09 -5.19 1.45
CA ALA A 28 -5.06 -6.15 1.07
C ALA A 28 -3.89 -6.17 2.08
N LEU A 29 -3.37 -5.02 2.50
CA LEU A 29 -2.34 -4.91 3.54
C LEU A 29 -2.79 -5.52 4.87
N PHE A 30 -4.01 -5.23 5.29
CA PHE A 30 -4.58 -5.77 6.52
C PHE A 30 -4.69 -7.30 6.50
N ASN A 31 -4.96 -7.89 5.33
CA ASN A 31 -5.00 -9.34 5.12
C ASN A 31 -3.62 -9.95 4.78
N GLY A 32 -2.55 -9.16 4.70
CA GLY A 32 -1.23 -9.64 4.28
C GLY A 32 -1.21 -10.12 2.81
N LEU A 33 -1.99 -9.48 1.95
CA LEU A 33 -2.11 -9.75 0.52
C LEU A 33 -1.53 -8.57 -0.28
N LEU A 34 -1.06 -8.86 -1.50
CA LEU A 34 -0.60 -7.81 -2.43
C LEU A 34 -1.80 -7.18 -3.15
N PRO A 35 -2.01 -5.85 -3.05
CA PRO A 35 -3.06 -5.17 -3.82
C PRO A 35 -2.79 -5.28 -5.33
N ASP A 36 -3.85 -5.41 -6.12
CA ASP A 36 -3.74 -5.53 -7.58
C ASP A 36 -3.22 -4.24 -8.23
N ASP A 37 -3.62 -3.07 -7.72
CA ASP A 37 -3.09 -1.76 -8.10
C ASP A 37 -1.57 -1.65 -7.91
N TRP A 38 -1.07 -2.26 -6.85
CA TRP A 38 0.35 -2.32 -6.54
C TRP A 38 1.08 -3.35 -7.40
N ARG A 39 0.40 -4.40 -7.82
CA ARG A 39 0.94 -5.41 -8.74
C ARG A 39 1.36 -4.80 -10.08
N ASN A 40 0.66 -3.76 -10.56
CA ASN A 40 1.05 -3.00 -11.75
C ASN A 40 2.18 -1.98 -11.49
N LEU A 41 2.33 -1.51 -10.25
CA LEU A 41 3.35 -0.54 -9.84
C LEU A 41 4.64 -1.20 -9.33
N ALA A 42 4.63 -2.51 -9.07
CA ALA A 42 5.79 -3.28 -8.69
C ALA A 42 6.52 -3.76 -9.96
N PRO A 43 7.62 -3.11 -10.39
CA PRO A 43 8.42 -3.64 -11.47
C PRO A 43 9.00 -4.98 -11.02
N ALA A 44 8.49 -6.08 -11.59
CA ALA A 44 9.04 -7.43 -11.77
C ALA A 44 10.26 -7.84 -10.91
N THR A 45 10.27 -7.50 -9.63
CA THR A 45 11.35 -7.82 -8.71
C THR A 45 10.72 -8.65 -7.62
N CYS A 46 11.05 -9.93 -7.69
CA CYS A 46 10.72 -10.98 -6.75
C CYS A 46 11.19 -10.64 -5.33
N LYS A 47 10.52 -9.69 -4.68
CA LYS A 47 10.69 -9.39 -3.26
C LYS A 47 9.39 -9.73 -2.55
N GLN A 48 9.51 -10.64 -1.59
CA GLN A 48 8.38 -11.14 -0.81
C GLN A 48 7.72 -9.98 -0.07
N LEU A 49 6.41 -10.10 0.15
CA LEU A 49 5.55 -9.11 0.79
C LEU A 49 6.13 -8.52 2.10
N GLY A 50 6.94 -9.31 2.83
CA GLY A 50 7.61 -8.87 4.06
C GLY A 50 8.65 -7.76 3.85
N ASP A 51 9.44 -7.83 2.78
CA ASP A 51 10.46 -6.81 2.44
C ASP A 51 9.77 -5.48 2.08
N TRP A 52 8.55 -5.56 1.53
CA TRP A 52 7.71 -4.39 1.26
C TRP A 52 7.19 -3.78 2.56
N ILE A 53 6.62 -4.56 3.47
CA ILE A 53 6.09 -4.03 4.73
C ILE A 53 7.19 -3.40 5.59
N GLU A 54 8.39 -3.98 5.64
CA GLU A 54 9.52 -3.35 6.33
C GLU A 54 9.90 -2.01 5.70
N HIS A 55 10.00 -1.93 4.37
CA HIS A 55 10.28 -0.68 3.68
C HIS A 55 9.17 0.38 3.88
N LEU A 56 7.93 -0.05 4.12
CA LEU A 56 6.77 0.82 4.35
C LEU A 56 6.63 1.32 5.80
N LEU A 57 7.19 0.61 6.78
CA LEU A 57 7.15 0.98 8.21
C LEU A 57 8.41 1.72 8.69
N VAL A 58 9.55 1.56 8.01
CA VAL A 58 10.85 2.13 8.41
C VAL A 58 11.21 3.45 7.68
N GLY A 59 10.28 4.05 6.93
CA GLY A 59 10.45 5.34 6.25
C GLY A 59 9.82 6.53 6.97
#